data_AF-A0A6P6P2U6-F1
#
_entry.id   AF-A0A6P6P2U6-F1
#
_cell.length_a   1.000
_cell.length_b   1.000
_cell.length_c   1.000
_cell.angle_alpha   90.00
_cell.angle_beta   90.00
_cell.angle_gamma   90.00
#
_symmetry.space_group_name_H-M   'P 1'
#
loop_
_entity.id
_entity.type
_entity.pdbx_description
1 polymer ?
#
loop_
_entity_poly.entity_id
_entity_poly.type
_entity_poly.pdbx_seq_one_letter_code
_entity_poly.pdbx_strand_id
1 'polypeptide(L)'
;MPEVRQSSFALLGDLTKACFQHVKPCIANLMPILGTNLNPELISVCNNATWAIGEISIQMGSEMQPYVPMVLQQLVEIINRPNTPKTLLENTAITIGRLGYVCPQEVAPMLQQFIRPWCTSLRNIRDNEEKDSAFRGICTMITVNPGGVVQDFIFFCDAVASWMNPKDDLREMFYKILHGFKNQVGDENWRHFSDQFPLPLKERLAAFYGV
;
A
#
# COMPACT_ATOMS: atom_id res chain seq x y z
N MET A 1 -23.71 -9.56 15.31
CA MET A 1 -23.81 -8.10 15.54
C MET A 1 -22.57 -7.42 14.93
N PRO A 2 -22.72 -6.44 14.03
CA PRO A 2 -21.60 -5.73 13.39
C PRO A 2 -20.59 -5.12 14.38
N GLU A 3 -21.05 -4.50 15.46
CA GLU A 3 -20.23 -3.79 16.46
C GLU A 3 -19.30 -4.74 17.22
N VAL A 4 -19.78 -5.96 17.50
CA VAL A 4 -18.98 -7.02 18.12
C VAL A 4 -17.86 -7.45 17.18
N ARG A 5 -18.15 -7.64 15.88
CA ARG A 5 -17.14 -7.99 14.88
C ARG A 5 -16.10 -6.90 14.72
N GLN A 6 -16.55 -5.65 14.55
CA GLN A 6 -15.68 -4.47 14.47
C GLN A 6 -14.68 -4.43 15.64
N SER A 7 -15.18 -4.58 16.87
CA SER A 7 -14.34 -4.53 18.08
C SER A 7 -13.38 -5.71 18.15
N SER A 8 -13.84 -6.91 17.77
CA SER A 8 -13.00 -8.11 17.76
C SER A 8 -11.85 -8.04 16.74
N PHE A 9 -12.08 -7.43 15.56
CA PHE A 9 -11.03 -7.26 14.56
C PHE A 9 -10.00 -6.20 14.96
N ALA A 10 -10.42 -5.14 15.65
CA ALA A 10 -9.47 -4.19 16.25
C ALA A 10 -8.57 -4.89 17.28
N LEU A 11 -9.17 -5.65 18.21
CA LEU A 11 -8.41 -6.43 19.19
C LEU A 11 -7.47 -7.43 18.52
N LEU A 12 -7.91 -8.10 17.44
CA LEU A 12 -7.07 -9.05 16.71
C LEU A 12 -5.81 -8.38 16.15
N GLY A 13 -5.93 -7.21 15.53
CA GLY A 13 -4.75 -6.50 15.02
C GLY A 13 -3.84 -6.00 16.15
N ASP A 14 -4.39 -5.59 17.30
CA ASP A 14 -3.57 -5.23 18.46
C ASP A 14 -2.82 -6.43 19.07
N LEU A 15 -3.49 -7.58 19.23
CA LEU A 15 -2.83 -8.82 19.67
C LEU A 15 -1.80 -9.32 18.67
N THR A 16 -2.04 -9.13 17.38
CA THR A 16 -1.10 -9.47 16.31
C THR A 16 0.21 -8.70 16.46
N LYS A 17 0.15 -7.41 16.80
CA LYS A 17 1.36 -6.61 17.09
C LYS A 17 2.00 -7.00 18.41
N ALA A 18 1.21 -7.25 19.45
CA ALA A 18 1.70 -7.41 20.81
C ALA A 18 2.28 -8.80 21.10
N CYS A 19 1.66 -9.86 20.57
CA CYS A 19 1.97 -11.24 20.95
C CYS A 19 1.60 -12.26 19.86
N PHE A 20 2.12 -12.04 18.65
CA PHE A 20 1.81 -12.84 17.46
C PHE A 20 1.96 -14.36 17.66
N GLN A 21 2.87 -14.82 18.52
CA GLN A 21 3.05 -16.25 18.81
C GLN A 21 1.77 -16.95 19.28
N HIS A 22 0.84 -16.22 19.90
CA HIS A 22 -0.45 -16.76 20.34
C HIS A 22 -1.54 -16.63 19.27
N VAL A 23 -1.36 -15.73 18.30
CA VAL A 23 -2.30 -15.51 17.19
C VAL A 23 -1.98 -16.42 16.01
N LYS A 24 -0.69 -16.67 15.73
CA LYS A 24 -0.20 -17.48 14.59
C LYS A 24 -0.92 -18.83 14.43
N PRO A 25 -1.16 -19.63 15.50
CA PRO A 25 -1.87 -20.92 15.37
C PRO A 25 -3.31 -20.79 14.85
N CYS A 26 -3.92 -19.61 14.97
CA CYS A 26 -5.31 -19.35 14.59
C CYS A 26 -5.47 -18.76 13.18
N ILE A 27 -4.37 -18.34 12.52
CA ILE A 27 -4.42 -17.58 11.25
C ILE A 27 -5.17 -18.32 10.15
N ALA A 28 -4.96 -19.63 10.01
CA ALA A 28 -5.66 -20.45 9.02
C ALA A 28 -7.19 -20.40 9.17
N ASN A 29 -7.70 -20.24 10.40
CA ASN A 29 -9.13 -20.11 10.67
C ASN A 29 -9.61 -18.66 10.58
N LEU A 30 -8.76 -17.70 10.94
CA LEU A 30 -9.11 -16.28 10.99
C LEU A 30 -9.11 -15.60 9.62
N MET A 31 -8.19 -15.95 8.73
CA MET A 31 -8.09 -15.33 7.39
C MET A 31 -9.36 -15.46 6.54
N PRO A 32 -10.02 -16.64 6.44
CA PRO A 32 -11.32 -16.74 5.77
C PRO A 32 -12.39 -15.82 6.39
N ILE A 33 -12.41 -15.70 7.73
CA ILE A 33 -13.37 -14.84 8.43
C ILE A 33 -13.10 -13.37 8.10
N LEU A 34 -11.84 -12.94 8.11
CA LEU A 34 -11.46 -11.56 7.73
C LEU A 34 -11.85 -11.27 6.29
N GLY A 35 -11.53 -12.18 5.35
CA GLY A 35 -11.90 -12.03 3.93
C GLY A 35 -13.40 -11.87 3.70
N THR A 36 -14.23 -12.67 4.38
CA THR A 36 -15.70 -12.51 4.30
C THR A 36 -16.25 -11.23 4.92
N ASN A 37 -15.45 -10.53 5.74
CA ASN A 37 -15.80 -9.26 6.35
C ASN A 37 -15.21 -8.04 5.63
N LEU A 38 -14.55 -8.24 4.48
CA LEU A 38 -14.23 -7.18 3.52
C LEU A 38 -15.49 -6.73 2.74
N ASN A 39 -16.57 -6.44 3.47
CA ASN A 39 -17.82 -5.92 2.93
C ASN A 39 -17.93 -4.41 3.20
N PRO A 40 -17.80 -3.55 2.17
CA PRO A 40 -17.81 -2.10 2.36
C PRO A 40 -19.20 -1.50 2.62
N GLU A 41 -20.26 -2.31 2.73
CA GLU A 41 -21.54 -1.90 3.32
C GLU A 41 -21.45 -1.74 4.85
N LEU A 42 -20.60 -2.53 5.50
CA LEU A 42 -20.33 -2.45 6.94
C LEU A 42 -18.98 -1.76 7.18
N ILE A 43 -18.92 -0.48 6.83
CA ILE A 43 -17.69 0.34 6.76
C ILE A 43 -16.73 0.10 7.94
N SER A 44 -17.21 0.22 9.18
CA SER A 44 -16.35 0.09 10.37
C SER A 44 -15.84 -1.34 10.59
N VAL A 45 -16.65 -2.35 10.25
CA VAL A 45 -16.24 -3.76 10.31
C VAL A 45 -15.18 -4.03 9.25
N CYS A 46 -15.44 -3.60 8.02
CA CYS A 46 -14.53 -3.73 6.88
C CYS A 46 -13.20 -3.04 7.16
N ASN A 47 -13.22 -1.82 7.70
CA ASN A 47 -12.03 -1.07 8.07
C ASN A 47 -11.13 -1.83 9.04
N ASN A 48 -11.71 -2.38 10.11
CA ASN A 48 -10.93 -3.10 11.12
C ASN A 48 -10.48 -4.48 10.62
N ALA A 49 -11.27 -5.15 9.77
CA ALA A 49 -10.85 -6.39 9.12
C ALA A 49 -9.66 -6.14 8.18
N THR A 50 -9.73 -5.11 7.33
CA THR A 50 -8.65 -4.67 6.45
C THR A 50 -7.38 -4.37 7.24
N TRP A 51 -7.47 -3.54 8.27
CA TRP A 51 -6.32 -3.20 9.11
C TRP A 51 -5.69 -4.43 9.79
N ALA A 52 -6.52 -5.32 10.35
CA ALA A 52 -6.03 -6.56 10.97
C ALA A 52 -5.30 -7.47 9.96
N ILE A 53 -5.80 -7.58 8.73
CA ILE A 53 -5.10 -8.31 7.65
C ILE A 53 -3.71 -7.69 7.41
N GLY A 54 -3.61 -6.36 7.37
CA GLY A 54 -2.35 -5.65 7.19
C GLY A 54 -1.34 -5.97 8.30
N GLU A 55 -1.77 -5.93 9.57
CA GLU A 55 -0.92 -6.30 10.72
C GLU A 55 -0.47 -7.77 10.67
N ILE A 56 -1.39 -8.68 10.33
CA ILE A 56 -1.08 -10.12 10.19
C ILE A 56 -0.04 -10.34 9.08
N SER A 57 -0.18 -9.63 7.96
CA SER A 57 0.70 -9.77 6.81
C SER A 57 2.16 -9.52 7.18
N ILE A 58 2.43 -8.46 7.94
CA ILE A 58 3.79 -8.12 8.39
C ILE A 58 4.38 -9.20 9.30
N GLN A 59 3.57 -9.78 10.17
CA GLN A 59 4.02 -10.83 11.09
C GLN A 59 4.22 -12.19 10.41
N MET A 60 3.40 -12.50 9.40
CA MET A 60 3.48 -13.75 8.62
C MET A 60 4.63 -13.75 7.62
N GLY A 61 5.02 -12.58 7.10
CA GLY A 61 5.99 -12.51 6.01
C GLY A 61 5.53 -13.34 4.80
N SER A 62 6.45 -14.10 4.20
CA SER A 62 6.16 -14.96 3.05
C SER A 62 5.13 -16.06 3.33
N GLU A 63 4.90 -16.44 4.59
CA GLU A 63 3.85 -17.42 4.95
C GLU A 63 2.43 -16.88 4.68
N MET A 64 2.29 -15.59 4.37
CA MET A 64 1.01 -14.99 3.99
C MET A 64 0.53 -15.43 2.60
N GLN A 65 1.43 -15.96 1.76
CA GLN A 65 1.19 -16.26 0.34
C GLN A 65 -0.11 -17.03 0.06
N PRO A 66 -0.49 -18.09 0.81
CA PRO A 66 -1.73 -18.83 0.56
C PRO A 66 -3.01 -18.01 0.76
N TYR A 67 -2.95 -16.94 1.55
CA TYR A 67 -4.11 -16.12 1.91
C TYR A 67 -4.26 -14.88 1.04
N VAL A 68 -3.21 -14.47 0.31
CA VAL A 68 -3.25 -13.27 -0.56
C VAL A 68 -4.39 -13.35 -1.58
N PRO A 69 -4.59 -14.46 -2.32
CA PRO A 69 -5.67 -14.55 -3.33
C PRO A 69 -7.07 -14.40 -2.73
N MET A 70 -7.24 -14.71 -1.44
CA MET A 70 -8.54 -14.66 -0.77
C MET A 70 -9.01 -13.24 -0.44
N VAL A 71 -8.09 -12.28 -0.35
CA VAL A 71 -8.37 -10.92 0.13
C VAL A 71 -8.01 -9.85 -0.89
N LEU A 72 -7.05 -10.12 -1.78
CA LEU A 72 -6.49 -9.09 -2.66
C LEU A 72 -7.53 -8.51 -3.61
N GLN A 73 -8.36 -9.36 -4.22
CA GLN A 73 -9.39 -8.89 -5.16
C GLN A 73 -10.36 -7.92 -4.48
N GLN A 74 -10.86 -8.27 -3.29
CA GLN A 74 -11.79 -7.43 -2.54
C GLN A 74 -11.14 -6.11 -2.11
N LEU A 75 -9.87 -6.13 -1.70
CA LEU A 75 -9.13 -4.91 -1.37
C LEU A 75 -8.97 -3.99 -2.59
N VAL A 76 -8.69 -4.54 -3.78
CA VAL A 76 -8.61 -3.79 -5.04
C VAL A 76 -9.99 -3.26 -5.46
N GLU A 77 -11.07 -3.96 -5.19
CA GLU A 77 -12.43 -3.45 -5.41
C GLU A 77 -12.76 -2.31 -4.43
N ILE A 78 -12.41 -2.44 -3.15
CA ILE A 78 -12.67 -1.42 -2.11
C ILE A 78 -11.92 -0.13 -2.40
N ILE A 79 -10.63 -0.18 -2.77
CA ILE A 79 -9.83 1.02 -3.02
C ILE A 79 -10.30 1.81 -4.24
N ASN A 80 -10.97 1.15 -5.19
CA ASN A 80 -11.55 1.77 -6.37
C ASN A 80 -13.03 2.16 -6.19
N ARG A 81 -13.66 1.80 -5.08
CA ARG A 81 -15.09 2.02 -4.87
C ARG A 81 -15.39 3.52 -4.66
N PRO A 82 -16.31 4.12 -5.43
CA PRO A 82 -16.69 5.52 -5.25
C PRO A 82 -17.39 5.75 -3.92
N ASN A 83 -17.33 6.98 -3.41
CA ASN A 83 -17.97 7.39 -2.14
C ASN A 83 -17.52 6.57 -0.90
N THR A 84 -16.32 5.98 -0.95
CA THR A 84 -15.75 5.25 0.18
C THR A 84 -15.09 6.22 1.17
N PRO A 85 -15.33 6.07 2.50
CA PRO A 85 -14.71 6.94 3.50
C PRO A 85 -13.18 6.91 3.45
N LYS A 86 -12.58 8.09 3.64
CA LYS A 86 -11.12 8.30 3.57
C LYS A 86 -10.34 7.28 4.41
N THR A 87 -10.72 7.06 5.67
CA THR A 87 -10.03 6.13 6.57
C THR A 87 -10.02 4.68 6.07
N LEU A 88 -11.11 4.23 5.44
CA LEU A 88 -11.16 2.89 4.84
C LEU A 88 -10.23 2.80 3.63
N LEU A 89 -10.18 3.83 2.78
CA LEU A 89 -9.26 3.88 1.64
C LEU A 89 -7.80 3.88 2.10
N GLU A 90 -7.47 4.66 3.14
CA GLU A 90 -6.13 4.71 3.75
C GLU A 90 -5.70 3.34 4.28
N ASN A 91 -6.55 2.67 5.08
CA ASN A 91 -6.26 1.33 5.60
C ASN A 91 -6.17 0.27 4.49
N THR A 92 -7.00 0.39 3.46
CA THR A 92 -6.96 -0.51 2.29
C THR A 92 -5.65 -0.34 1.54
N ALA A 93 -5.21 0.89 1.29
CA ALA A 93 -3.95 1.18 0.63
C ALA A 93 -2.75 0.68 1.47
N ILE A 94 -2.73 0.94 2.78
CA ILE A 94 -1.68 0.42 3.68
C ILE A 94 -1.63 -1.12 3.61
N THR A 95 -2.78 -1.77 3.67
CA THR A 95 -2.87 -3.24 3.66
C THR A 95 -2.40 -3.84 2.34
N ILE A 96 -2.81 -3.29 1.20
CA ILE A 96 -2.31 -3.72 -0.12
C ILE A 96 -0.79 -3.55 -0.21
N GLY A 97 -0.28 -2.42 0.28
CA GLY A 97 1.17 -2.17 0.36
C GLY A 97 1.88 -3.25 1.18
N ARG A 98 1.39 -3.54 2.39
CA ARG A 98 1.97 -4.56 3.27
C ARG A 98 1.91 -5.98 2.68
N LEU A 99 0.80 -6.36 2.03
CA LEU A 99 0.70 -7.61 1.29
C LEU A 99 1.75 -7.69 0.17
N GLY A 100 1.90 -6.61 -0.60
CA GLY A 100 2.91 -6.52 -1.66
C GLY A 100 4.34 -6.50 -1.15
N TYR A 101 4.55 -6.07 0.10
CA TYR A 101 5.86 -6.12 0.75
C TYR A 101 6.27 -7.56 1.06
N VAL A 102 5.34 -8.37 1.57
CA VAL A 102 5.64 -9.75 2.00
C VAL A 102 5.46 -10.79 0.90
N CYS A 103 4.62 -10.51 -0.10
CA CYS A 103 4.30 -11.40 -1.21
C CYS A 103 4.25 -10.63 -2.55
N PRO A 104 5.35 -10.00 -2.99
CA PRO A 104 5.33 -9.11 -4.15
C PRO A 104 4.92 -9.80 -5.46
N GLN A 105 5.26 -11.08 -5.64
CA GLN A 105 4.90 -11.84 -6.84
C GLN A 105 3.38 -12.03 -7.00
N GLU A 106 2.65 -12.11 -5.88
CA GLU A 106 1.19 -12.29 -5.89
C GLU A 106 0.45 -10.97 -6.13
N VAL A 107 1.01 -9.85 -5.64
CA VAL A 107 0.30 -8.56 -5.63
C VAL A 107 0.70 -7.65 -6.81
N ALA A 108 1.98 -7.67 -7.21
CA ALA A 108 2.51 -6.81 -8.28
C ALA A 108 1.77 -6.94 -9.64
N PRO A 109 1.19 -8.09 -10.04
CA PRO A 109 0.38 -8.16 -11.25
C PRO A 109 -0.84 -7.24 -11.26
N MET A 110 -1.38 -6.87 -10.09
CA MET A 110 -2.54 -5.99 -9.95
C MET A 110 -2.19 -4.50 -9.81
N LEU A 111 -0.89 -4.15 -9.86
CA LEU A 111 -0.40 -2.81 -9.54
C LEU A 111 -1.10 -1.70 -10.33
N GLN A 112 -1.29 -1.89 -11.64
CA GLN A 112 -1.99 -0.93 -12.50
C GLN A 112 -3.46 -0.69 -12.08
N GLN A 113 -4.10 -1.66 -11.43
CA GLN A 113 -5.51 -1.58 -11.05
C GLN A 113 -5.73 -0.73 -9.79
N PHE A 114 -4.71 -0.49 -8.97
CA PHE A 114 -4.87 0.23 -7.71
C PHE A 114 -3.86 1.36 -7.48
N ILE A 115 -2.78 1.48 -8.26
CA ILE A 115 -1.70 2.44 -7.97
C ILE A 115 -2.20 3.88 -7.87
N ARG A 116 -3.13 4.28 -8.74
CA ARG A 116 -3.67 5.64 -8.75
C ARG A 116 -4.45 6.00 -7.47
N PRO A 117 -5.51 5.27 -7.06
CA PRO A 117 -6.17 5.56 -5.80
C PRO A 117 -5.27 5.30 -4.58
N TRP A 118 -4.34 4.33 -4.65
CA TRP A 118 -3.36 4.08 -3.59
C TRP A 118 -2.48 5.30 -3.29
N CYS A 119 -1.87 5.88 -4.33
CA CYS A 119 -1.06 7.09 -4.21
C CYS A 119 -1.89 8.28 -3.69
N THR A 120 -3.12 8.43 -4.23
CA THR A 120 -4.04 9.51 -3.83
C THR A 120 -4.46 9.42 -2.36
N SER A 121 -4.64 8.20 -1.83
CA SER A 121 -4.95 7.98 -0.42
C SER A 121 -3.75 8.26 0.48
N LEU A 122 -2.57 7.73 0.15
CA LEU A 122 -1.42 7.79 1.07
C LEU A 122 -0.62 9.10 1.02
N ARG A 123 -0.73 9.90 -0.05
CA ARG A 123 -0.04 11.21 -0.12
C ARG A 123 -0.44 12.18 1.00
N ASN A 124 -1.59 11.96 1.64
CA ASN A 124 -2.13 12.83 2.69
C ASN A 124 -1.91 12.29 4.12
N ILE A 125 -1.30 11.10 4.25
CA ILE A 125 -0.99 10.52 5.56
C ILE A 125 0.37 11.04 6.03
N ARG A 126 0.45 11.34 7.34
CA ARG A 126 1.71 11.71 8.00
C ARG A 126 2.72 10.58 7.93
N ASP A 127 3.99 10.91 7.92
CA ASP A 127 5.06 9.91 7.95
C ASP A 127 5.00 9.15 9.29
N ASN A 128 4.74 7.84 9.19
CA ASN A 128 4.66 6.91 10.32
C ASN A 128 5.07 5.49 9.84
N GLU A 129 5.15 4.53 10.77
CA GLU A 129 5.56 3.16 10.47
C GLU A 129 4.59 2.43 9.50
N GLU A 130 3.29 2.75 9.55
CA GLU A 130 2.31 2.18 8.64
C GLU A 130 2.55 2.63 7.19
N LYS A 131 2.72 3.93 6.97
CA LYS A 131 3.07 4.51 5.68
C LYS A 131 4.43 3.98 5.21
N ASP A 132 5.43 3.86 6.07
CA ASP A 132 6.75 3.32 5.73
C ASP A 132 6.64 1.89 5.19
N SER A 133 5.98 1.00 5.95
CA SER A 133 5.77 -0.39 5.52
C SER A 133 4.99 -0.50 4.20
N ALA A 134 3.98 0.35 4.00
CA ALA A 134 3.18 0.35 2.78
C ALA A 134 4.00 0.80 1.55
N PHE A 135 4.82 1.85 1.69
CA PHE A 135 5.67 2.34 0.60
C PHE A 135 6.82 1.39 0.26
N ARG A 136 7.40 0.68 1.25
CA ARG A 136 8.34 -0.41 0.97
C ARG A 136 7.71 -1.49 0.10
N GLY A 137 6.45 -1.82 0.39
CA GLY A 137 5.66 -2.74 -0.41
C GLY A 137 5.46 -2.30 -1.85
N ILE A 138 5.03 -1.06 -2.07
CA ILE A 138 4.91 -0.51 -3.43
C ILE A 138 6.26 -0.52 -4.16
N CYS A 139 7.34 -0.09 -3.51
CA CYS A 139 8.65 -0.07 -4.15
C CYS A 139 9.12 -1.49 -4.55
N THR A 140 8.85 -2.48 -3.69
CA THR A 140 9.14 -3.89 -3.98
C THR A 140 8.31 -4.39 -5.15
N MET A 141 7.02 -4.08 -5.19
CA MET A 141 6.14 -4.44 -6.31
C MET A 141 6.53 -3.77 -7.63
N ILE A 142 6.93 -2.49 -7.62
CA ILE A 142 7.43 -1.78 -8.81
C ILE A 142 8.70 -2.45 -9.35
N THR A 143 9.56 -2.97 -8.48
CA THR A 143 10.75 -3.71 -8.91
C THR A 143 10.38 -5.02 -9.62
N VAL A 144 9.29 -5.68 -9.21
CA VAL A 144 8.78 -6.90 -9.83
C VAL A 144 8.00 -6.62 -11.13
N ASN A 145 7.16 -5.58 -11.14
CA ASN A 145 6.33 -5.20 -12.28
C ASN A 145 6.39 -3.68 -12.52
N PRO A 146 7.48 -3.16 -13.11
CA PRO A 146 7.62 -1.73 -13.38
C PRO A 146 6.59 -1.25 -14.41
N GLY A 147 6.19 -2.12 -15.35
CA GLY A 147 5.15 -1.83 -16.34
C GLY A 147 3.81 -1.44 -15.72
N GLY A 148 3.51 -1.94 -14.51
CA GLY A 148 2.27 -1.66 -13.79
C GLY A 148 2.09 -0.22 -13.31
N VAL A 149 3.15 0.61 -13.30
CA VAL A 149 3.06 2.02 -12.86
C VAL A 149 3.32 3.05 -13.94
N VAL A 150 3.75 2.65 -15.13
CA VAL A 150 4.23 3.57 -16.17
C VAL A 150 3.19 4.64 -16.54
N GLN A 151 1.92 4.23 -16.71
CA GLN A 151 0.84 5.15 -17.11
C GLN A 151 0.46 6.16 -16.02
N ASP A 152 0.63 5.78 -14.75
CA ASP A 152 0.22 6.56 -13.58
C ASP A 152 1.43 7.03 -12.76
N PHE A 153 2.61 7.08 -13.37
CA PHE A 153 3.87 7.32 -12.65
C PHE A 153 3.92 8.69 -11.94
N ILE A 154 3.18 9.67 -12.45
CA ILE A 154 3.02 10.98 -11.80
C ILE A 154 2.39 10.87 -10.40
N PHE A 155 1.46 9.93 -10.21
CA PHE A 155 0.85 9.69 -8.90
C PHE A 155 1.86 9.11 -7.91
N PHE A 156 2.74 8.21 -8.38
CA PHE A 156 3.83 7.70 -7.55
C PHE A 156 4.82 8.82 -7.18
N CYS A 157 5.19 9.68 -8.14
CA CYS A 157 6.06 10.83 -7.89
C CYS A 157 5.50 11.77 -6.81
N ASP A 158 4.22 12.12 -6.91
CA ASP A 158 3.53 12.97 -5.93
C ASP A 158 3.39 12.28 -4.55
N ALA A 159 3.13 10.97 -4.52
CA ALA A 159 3.10 10.20 -3.28
C ALA A 159 4.48 10.14 -2.59
N VAL A 160 5.56 9.96 -3.35
CA VAL A 160 6.95 10.01 -2.85
C VAL A 160 7.28 11.41 -2.33
N ALA A 161 6.89 12.45 -3.07
CA ALA A 161 7.09 13.83 -2.65
C ALA A 161 6.28 14.21 -1.39
N SER A 162 5.28 13.43 -0.97
CA SER A 162 4.57 13.68 0.29
C SER A 162 5.42 13.40 1.53
N TRP A 163 6.52 12.63 1.40
CA TRP A 163 7.41 12.27 2.50
C TRP A 163 8.28 13.44 2.93
N MET A 164 8.23 13.79 4.21
CA MET A 164 9.06 14.82 4.83
C MET A 164 10.43 14.25 5.21
N ASN A 165 10.47 13.14 5.95
CA ASN A 165 11.69 12.55 6.49
C ASN A 165 11.67 11.01 6.35
N PRO A 166 11.75 10.47 5.13
CA PRO A 166 11.82 9.02 4.95
C PRO A 166 13.15 8.47 5.49
N LYS A 167 13.10 7.26 6.07
CA LYS A 167 14.31 6.51 6.46
C LYS A 167 15.25 6.35 5.26
N ASP A 168 16.55 6.30 5.50
CA ASP A 168 17.57 6.35 4.43
C ASP A 168 17.39 5.22 3.40
N ASP A 169 17.07 4.02 3.87
CA ASP A 169 16.85 2.84 3.03
C ASP A 169 15.58 2.98 2.15
N LEU A 170 14.48 3.52 2.70
CA LEU A 170 13.28 3.83 1.91
C LEU A 170 13.55 4.96 0.89
N ARG A 171 14.32 5.97 1.29
CA ARG A 171 14.76 7.06 0.38
C ARG A 171 15.58 6.52 -0.78
N GLU A 172 16.44 5.53 -0.53
CA GLU A 172 17.22 4.86 -1.58
C GLU A 172 16.32 4.08 -2.55
N MET A 173 15.26 3.43 -2.05
CA MET A 173 14.27 2.76 -2.92
C MET A 173 13.57 3.77 -3.84
N PHE A 174 13.14 4.92 -3.30
CA PHE A 174 12.54 6.00 -4.11
C PHE A 174 13.50 6.51 -5.17
N TYR A 175 14.76 6.78 -4.79
CA TYR A 175 15.80 7.21 -5.71
C TYR A 175 15.97 6.23 -6.87
N LYS A 176 16.11 4.92 -6.59
CA LYS A 176 16.29 3.88 -7.61
C LYS A 176 15.12 3.82 -8.59
N ILE A 177 13.89 3.93 -8.11
CA ILE A 177 12.70 3.89 -8.97
C ILE A 177 12.60 5.15 -9.84
N LEU A 178 12.79 6.33 -9.25
CA LEU A 178 12.72 7.60 -9.98
C LEU A 178 13.78 7.69 -11.08
N HIS A 179 15.03 7.37 -10.76
CA HIS A 179 16.11 7.33 -11.75
C HIS A 179 15.94 6.19 -12.75
N GLY A 180 15.44 5.04 -12.32
CA GLY A 180 15.11 3.92 -13.21
C GLY A 180 14.11 4.32 -14.30
N PHE A 181 13.01 4.99 -13.90
CA PHE A 181 12.02 5.49 -14.83
C PHE A 181 12.59 6.57 -15.77
N LYS A 182 13.31 7.56 -15.22
CA LYS A 182 13.97 8.60 -16.01
C LYS A 182 14.90 8.03 -17.07
N ASN A 183 15.75 7.07 -16.70
CA ASN A 183 16.68 6.41 -17.62
C ASN A 183 15.94 5.62 -18.70
N GLN A 184 14.81 5.00 -18.36
CA GLN A 184 14.03 4.20 -19.31
C GLN A 184 13.32 5.06 -20.35
N VAL A 185 12.78 6.23 -19.97
CA VAL A 185 12.12 7.14 -20.93
C VAL A 185 13.10 8.03 -21.68
N GLY A 186 14.29 8.27 -21.11
CA GLY A 186 15.32 9.17 -21.64
C GLY A 186 15.10 10.63 -21.24
N ASP A 187 16.18 11.42 -21.26
CA ASP A 187 16.19 12.79 -20.71
C ASP A 187 15.17 13.74 -21.37
N GLU A 188 14.96 13.65 -22.69
CA GLU A 188 14.00 14.50 -23.41
C GLU A 188 12.55 14.18 -23.01
N ASN A 189 12.18 12.91 -23.01
CA ASN A 189 10.84 12.48 -22.60
C ASN A 189 10.60 12.72 -21.11
N TRP A 190 11.63 12.55 -20.27
CA TRP A 190 11.54 12.90 -18.84
C TRP A 190 11.27 14.39 -18.66
N ARG A 191 11.96 15.27 -19.41
CA ARG A 191 11.68 16.72 -19.37
C ARG A 191 10.22 17.00 -19.72
N HIS A 192 9.74 16.50 -20.85
CA HIS A 192 8.35 16.66 -21.29
C HIS A 192 7.32 16.12 -20.28
N PHE A 193 7.64 15.01 -19.62
CA PHE A 193 6.81 14.44 -18.56
C PHE A 193 6.82 15.32 -17.30
N SER A 194 8.00 15.73 -16.84
CA SER A 194 8.20 16.55 -15.64
C SER A 194 7.66 17.98 -15.79
N ASP A 195 7.49 18.49 -17.00
CA ASP A 195 6.89 19.81 -17.26
C ASP A 195 5.38 19.84 -16.95
N GLN A 196 4.75 18.66 -16.85
CA GLN A 196 3.36 18.53 -16.40
C GLN A 196 3.23 18.58 -14.87
N PHE A 197 4.35 18.54 -14.14
CA PHE A 197 4.32 18.54 -12.68
C PHE A 197 4.01 19.94 -12.15
N PRO A 198 3.19 20.05 -11.08
CA PRO A 198 3.12 21.28 -10.32
C PRO A 198 4.51 21.70 -9.81
N LEU A 199 4.80 23.01 -9.82
CA LEU A 199 6.11 23.53 -9.42
C LEU A 199 6.63 22.99 -8.06
N PRO A 200 5.80 22.92 -6.99
CA PRO A 200 6.26 22.38 -5.71
C PRO A 200 6.67 20.90 -5.77
N LEU A 201 6.04 20.11 -6.64
CA LEU A 201 6.40 18.71 -6.85
C LEU A 201 7.77 18.61 -7.53
N LYS A 202 7.97 19.38 -8.60
CA LYS A 202 9.23 19.41 -9.37
C LYS A 202 10.41 19.83 -8.49
N GLU A 203 10.27 20.89 -7.72
CA GLU A 203 11.31 21.38 -6.80
C GLU A 203 11.66 20.35 -5.74
N ARG A 204 10.66 19.66 -5.18
CA ARG A 204 10.88 18.67 -4.14
C ARG A 204 11.57 17.42 -4.67
N LEU A 205 11.18 16.92 -5.83
CA LEU A 205 11.84 15.77 -6.45
C LEU A 205 13.30 16.08 -6.83
N ALA A 206 13.55 17.28 -7.35
CA ALA A 206 14.90 17.74 -7.64
C ALA A 206 15.75 17.85 -6.37
N ALA A 207 15.22 18.46 -5.30
CA ALA A 207 15.96 18.68 -4.06
C ALA A 207 16.32 17.38 -3.32
N PHE A 208 15.40 16.41 -3.27
CA PHE A 208 15.60 15.18 -2.47
C PHE A 208 16.15 14.01 -3.28
N TYR A 209 15.89 13.96 -4.59
CA TYR A 209 16.22 12.81 -5.43
C TYR A 209 17.01 13.15 -6.71
N GLY A 210 17.16 14.44 -7.06
CA GLY A 210 17.95 14.86 -8.22
C GLY A 210 17.36 14.46 -9.58
N VAL A 211 16.03 14.31 -9.67
CA VAL A 211 15.30 14.02 -10.92
C VAL A 211 14.46 15.20 -11.37
#